data_AF-A0A2W4JE13-F1
#
_entry.id   AF-A0A2W4JE13-F1
#
_cell.length_a   1.000
_cell.length_b   1.000
_cell.length_c   1.000
_cell.angle_alpha   90.00
_cell.angle_beta   90.00
_cell.angle_gamma   90.00
#
_symmetry.space_group_name_H-M   'P 1'
#
loop_
_entity.id
_entity.type
_entity.pdbx_description
1 polymer ?
#
loop_
_entity_poly.entity_id
_entity_poly.type
_entity_poly.pdbx_seq_one_letter_code
_entity_poly.pdbx_strand_id
1 'polypeptide(L)'
;MINIGRGEAVPVAALIEKLIEVSGTSARLVDEPRATSRSGGVQWQRVDVSEAERVLGWAPRISLDESIRALWAAAVAAGAAPSTR
;
A
#
# COMPACT_ATOMS: atom_id res chain seq x y z
N MET A 1 -8.96 -21.56 -5.54
CA MET A 1 -8.80 -20.12 -5.22
C MET A 1 -7.47 -19.70 -5.82
N ILE A 2 -7.42 -18.62 -6.61
CA ILE A 2 -6.17 -18.12 -7.20
C ILE A 2 -5.85 -16.79 -6.52
N ASN A 3 -4.64 -16.65 -5.97
CA ASN A 3 -4.25 -15.42 -5.32
C ASN A 3 -3.88 -14.34 -6.36
N ILE A 4 -4.33 -13.10 -6.13
CA ILE A 4 -4.04 -11.96 -6.99
C ILE A 4 -3.28 -10.92 -6.19
N GLY A 5 -2.07 -10.61 -6.63
CA GLY A 5 -1.23 -9.55 -6.07
C GLY A 5 0.18 -9.60 -6.65
N ARG A 6 1.03 -8.65 -6.25
CA ARG A 6 2.33 -8.41 -6.90
C ARG A 6 3.41 -9.46 -6.64
N GLY A 7 3.18 -10.42 -5.74
CA GLY A 7 4.23 -11.37 -5.33
C GLY A 7 5.31 -10.77 -4.43
N GLU A 8 5.15 -9.50 -4.04
CA GLU A 8 6.12 -8.72 -3.28
C GLU A 8 5.52 -8.28 -1.94
N ALA A 9 6.36 -8.23 -0.91
CA ALA A 9 6.01 -7.64 0.38
C ALA A 9 6.71 -6.28 0.51
N VAL A 10 5.94 -5.24 0.80
CA VAL A 10 6.43 -3.86 0.88
C VAL A 10 6.27 -3.37 2.32
N PRO A 11 7.32 -2.78 2.92
CA PRO A 11 7.21 -2.18 4.24
C PRO A 11 6.16 -1.06 4.25
N VAL A 12 5.34 -1.01 5.31
CA VAL A 12 4.33 0.05 5.47
C VAL A 12 4.98 1.44 5.49
N ALA A 13 6.15 1.59 6.13
CA ALA A 13 6.90 2.83 6.14
C ALA A 13 7.21 3.34 4.72
N ALA A 14 7.72 2.46 3.84
CA ALA A 14 8.02 2.80 2.46
C ALA A 14 6.76 3.19 1.65
N LEU A 15 5.61 2.61 1.98
CA LEU A 15 4.33 3.00 1.38
C LEU A 15 3.90 4.41 1.82
N ILE A 16 4.04 4.72 3.11
CA ILE A 16 3.70 6.03 3.66
C ILE A 16 4.64 7.11 3.13
N GLU A 17 5.94 6.84 3.04
CA GLU A 17 6.91 7.77 2.44
C GLU A 17 6.53 8.15 1.00
N LYS A 18 6.13 7.17 0.19
CA LYS A 18 5.64 7.42 -1.18
C LYS A 18 4.36 8.25 -1.21
N LEU A 19 3.44 8.04 -0.27
CA LEU A 19 2.24 8.86 -0.16
C LEU A 19 2.56 10.31 0.22
N ILE A 20 3.51 10.53 1.15
CA ILE A 20 4.00 11.87 1.51
C ILE A 20 4.58 12.55 0.28
N GLU A 21 5.45 11.87 -0.47
CA GLU A 21 6.03 12.37 -1.72
C GLU A 21 4.95 12.78 -2.73
N VAL A 22 4.02 11.87 -3.04
CA VAL A 22 2.96 12.08 -4.04
C VAL A 22 1.97 13.17 -3.62
N SER A 23 1.71 13.33 -2.33
CA SER A 23 0.80 14.36 -1.82
C SER A 23 1.37 15.78 -1.85
N GLY A 24 2.70 15.93 -2.01
CA GLY A 24 3.37 17.23 -1.99
C GLY A 24 3.35 17.93 -0.62
N THR A 25 3.03 17.21 0.45
CA THR A 25 2.98 17.74 1.81
C THR A 25 4.34 17.65 2.52
N SER A 26 4.52 18.44 3.58
CA SER A 26 5.70 18.40 4.45
C SER A 26 5.54 17.48 5.67
N ALA A 27 4.61 16.52 5.61
CA ALA A 27 4.35 15.58 6.69
C ALA A 27 5.59 14.72 6.98
N ARG A 28 5.72 14.28 8.23
CA ARG A 28 6.81 13.41 8.67
C ARG A 28 6.23 12.11 9.23
N LEU A 29 6.82 10.99 8.82
CA LEU A 29 6.52 9.70 9.41
C LEU A 29 7.16 9.62 10.81
N VAL A 30 6.35 9.31 11.82
CA VAL A 30 6.79 9.10 13.20
C VAL A 30 6.27 7.75 13.66
N ASP A 31 7.18 6.88 14.10
CA ASP A 31 6.82 5.61 14.72
C ASP A 31 6.54 5.82 16.21
N GLU A 32 5.30 5.59 16.62
CA GLU A 32 4.93 5.62 18.05
C GLU A 32 4.98 4.21 18.65
N PRO A 33 5.67 4.03 19.80
CA PRO A 33 5.69 2.75 20.50
C PRO A 33 4.27 2.39 20.94
N ARG A 34 3.80 1.23 20.49
CA ARG A 34 2.45 0.77 20.73
C ARG A 34 2.21 0.51 22.23
N ALA A 35 1.23 1.21 22.83
CA ALA A 35 0.70 0.84 24.15
C ALA A 35 0.14 -0.59 24.08
N THR A 36 0.50 -1.39 25.07
CA THR A 36 0.40 -2.85 25.12
C THR A 36 -0.92 -3.44 24.61
N SER A 37 -0.78 -4.52 23.81
CA SER A 37 -1.80 -5.54 23.46
C SER A 37 -3.07 -5.10 22.71
N ARG A 38 -3.05 -5.29 21.37
CA ARG A 38 -4.22 -5.79 20.59
C ARG A 38 -3.94 -6.16 19.11
N SER A 39 -2.70 -6.13 18.63
CA SER A 39 -2.36 -6.58 17.26
C SER A 39 -1.44 -7.80 17.31
N GLY A 40 -2.03 -8.97 17.49
CA GLY A 40 -1.46 -10.19 16.89
C GLY A 40 -1.65 -10.18 15.36
N GLY A 41 -1.47 -9.03 14.72
CA GLY A 41 -1.65 -8.87 13.29
C GLY A 41 -0.48 -9.48 12.52
N VAL A 42 -0.75 -9.91 11.30
CA VAL A 42 0.25 -10.44 10.38
C VAL A 42 1.31 -9.35 10.15
N GLN A 43 2.53 -9.58 10.61
CA GLN A 43 3.64 -8.62 10.48
C GLN A 43 4.18 -8.54 9.06
N TRP A 44 3.90 -9.56 8.25
CA TRP A 44 4.38 -9.69 6.89
C TRP A 44 3.48 -10.62 6.08
N GLN A 45 3.14 -10.21 4.87
CA GLN A 45 2.39 -11.03 3.93
C GLN A 45 2.98 -10.87 2.53
N ARG A 46 3.21 -12.00 1.86
CA ARG A 46 3.54 -12.08 0.45
C ARG A 46 2.67 -13.13 -0.19
N VAL A 47 2.07 -12.78 -1.31
CA VAL A 47 1.27 -13.70 -2.10
C VAL A 47 2.18 -14.52 -3.02
N ASP A 48 1.88 -15.80 -3.23
CA ASP A 48 2.40 -16.54 -4.38
C ASP A 48 1.49 -16.28 -5.59
N VAL A 49 2.06 -15.67 -6.62
CA VAL A 49 1.37 -15.26 -7.85
C VAL A 49 1.50 -16.29 -8.97
N SER A 50 2.33 -17.31 -8.80
CA SER A 50 2.69 -18.26 -9.87
C SER A 50 1.48 -18.99 -10.46
N GLU A 51 0.45 -19.26 -9.66
CA GLU A 51 -0.78 -19.88 -10.14
C GLU A 51 -1.60 -18.95 -11.05
N ALA A 52 -1.63 -17.65 -10.75
CA ALA A 52 -2.32 -16.66 -11.59
C ALA A 52 -1.62 -16.49 -12.94
N GLU A 53 -0.29 -16.49 -12.95
CA GLU A 53 0.50 -16.46 -14.19
C GLU A 53 0.24 -17.69 -15.05
N ARG A 54 0.31 -18.88 -14.45
CA ARG A 54 0.19 -20.15 -15.16
C ARG A 54 -1.22 -20.42 -15.68
N VAL A 55 -2.25 -20.18 -14.87
CA VAL A 55 -3.64 -20.57 -15.19
C VAL A 55 -4.37 -19.47 -15.94
N LEU A 56 -4.11 -18.21 -15.61
CA LEU A 56 -4.85 -17.06 -16.15
C LEU A 56 -4.02 -16.23 -17.13
N GLY A 57 -2.72 -16.47 -17.27
CA GLY A 57 -1.82 -15.54 -17.98
C GLY A 57 -1.78 -14.16 -17.32
N TRP A 58 -2.18 -14.07 -16.04
CA TRP A 58 -2.29 -12.82 -15.31
C TRP A 58 -0.96 -12.49 -14.64
N ALA A 59 -0.52 -11.26 -14.79
CA ALA A 59 0.64 -10.71 -14.09
C ALA A 59 0.33 -9.27 -13.67
N PRO A 60 0.90 -8.78 -12.55
CA PRO A 60 0.79 -7.38 -12.17
C PRO A 60 1.46 -6.51 -13.24
N ARG A 61 0.69 -5.60 -13.85
CA ARG A 61 1.22 -4.65 -14.86
C ARG A 61 1.33 -3.22 -14.35
N ILE A 62 0.55 -2.89 -13.32
CA ILE A 62 0.58 -1.57 -12.68
C ILE A 62 1.54 -1.62 -11.50
N SER A 63 2.55 -0.77 -11.55
CA SER A 63 3.54 -0.64 -10.48
C SER A 63 2.89 -0.14 -9.19
N LEU A 64 3.56 -0.36 -8.06
CA LEU A 64 3.10 0.19 -6.78
C LEU A 64 3.01 1.72 -6.84
N ASP A 65 4.00 2.33 -7.47
CA ASP A 65 4.13 3.77 -7.60
C ASP A 65 2.98 4.40 -8.40
N GLU A 66 2.66 3.84 -9.57
CA GLU A 66 1.48 4.23 -10.35
C GLU A 66 0.19 4.03 -9.56
N SER A 67 0.07 2.93 -8.81
CA SER A 67 -1.10 2.65 -7.98
C SER A 67 -1.30 3.72 -6.90
N ILE A 68 -0.22 4.17 -6.25
CA ILE A 68 -0.27 5.19 -5.20
C ILE A 68 -0.65 6.56 -5.79
N ARG A 69 -0.06 6.94 -6.93
CA ARG A 69 -0.40 8.20 -7.63
C ARG A 69 -1.88 8.21 -8.04
N ALA A 70 -2.37 7.12 -8.61
CA ALA A 70 -3.77 6.99 -8.98
C ALA A 70 -4.71 7.05 -7.77
N LEU A 71 -4.36 6.37 -6.67
CA LEU A 71 -5.13 6.40 -5.42
C LEU A 71 -5.21 7.83 -4.86
N TRP A 72 -4.08 8.54 -4.79
CA TRP A 72 -4.04 9.91 -4.29
C TRP A 72 -4.90 10.85 -5.16
N ALA A 73 -4.74 10.78 -6.49
CA ALA A 73 -5.53 11.57 -7.41
C ALA A 73 -7.04 11.33 -7.25
N ALA A 74 -7.44 10.06 -7.09
CA ALA A 74 -8.83 9.68 -6.85
C ALA A 74 -9.36 10.22 -5.50
N ALA A 75 -8.56 10.17 -4.44
CA ALA A 75 -8.95 10.68 -3.12
C ALA A 75 -9.14 12.21 -3.14
N VAL A 76 -8.25 12.95 -3.81
CA VAL A 76 -8.37 14.40 -4.02
C VAL A 76 -9.63 14.73 -4.82
N ALA A 77 -9.89 14.00 -5.91
CA ALA A 77 -11.09 14.19 -6.72
C ALA A 77 -12.38 13.91 -5.96
N ALA A 78 -12.37 12.94 -5.03
CA ALA A 78 -13.50 12.61 -4.16
C ALA A 78 -13.74 13.62 -3.03
N GLY A 79 -12.91 14.67 -2.91
CA GLY A 79 -13.04 15.66 -1.84
C GLY A 79 -12.71 15.10 -0.45
N ALA A 80 -12.02 13.96 -0.37
CA ALA A 80 -11.46 13.45 0.87
C ALA A 80 -10.31 14.37 1.28
N ALA A 81 -10.63 15.52 1.85
CA ALA A 81 -9.64 16.38 2.47
C ALA A 81 -8.96 15.58 3.60
N PRO A 82 -7.61 15.58 3.69
CA PRO A 82 -6.95 14.98 4.83
C PRO A 82 -7.41 15.72 6.08
N SER A 83 -8.13 15.01 6.96
CA SER A 83 -8.50 15.54 8.27
C SER A 83 -7.23 15.69 9.09
N THR A 84 -6.63 16.88 9.06
CA THR A 84 -5.54 17.25 9.94
C THR A 84 -6.13 17.44 11.33
N ARG A 85 -5.74 16.60 12.29
CA ARG A 85 -6.02 16.78 13.71
C ARG A 85 -4.70 16.93 14.46
#